data_AF-A0A9Q4MUB3-F1
#
_entry.id   AF-A0A9Q4MUB3-F1
#
_cell.length_a   1.000
_cell.length_b   1.000
_cell.length_c   1.000
_cell.angle_alpha   90.00
_cell.angle_beta   90.00
_cell.angle_gamma   90.00
#
_symmetry.space_group_name_H-M   'P 1'
#
loop_
_entity.id
_entity.type
_entity.pdbx_description
1 polymer ?
#
loop_
_entity_poly.entity_id
_entity_poly.type
_entity_poly.pdbx_seq_one_letter_code
_entity_poly.pdbx_strand_id
1 'polypeptide(L)'
;PFGAVFKSPICITLKIGRKNIVIDNKTAIASIAKFCADGLETVNSDQMNTASVDLSNPHTESFSVFAYYFSQMIITALNYQEQVKEKRKKGANMSDKEKTLISHLLYFTGIVNNESVLVDYDYLKSLLKQYKDKDIRSMNAFYY
;
A
#
# COMPACT_ATOMS: atom_id res chain seq x y z
N PRO A 1 22.37 -9.59 -8.94
CA PRO A 1 22.34 -8.52 -7.91
C PRO A 1 21.01 -7.75 -7.99
N PHE A 2 20.09 -7.99 -7.06
CA PHE A 2 18.80 -7.29 -7.04
C PHE A 2 18.95 -5.99 -6.25
N GLY A 3 18.85 -4.83 -6.93
CA GLY A 3 18.88 -3.51 -6.30
C GLY A 3 19.54 -2.43 -7.16
N ALA A 4 19.26 -1.17 -6.84
CA ALA A 4 19.85 -0.03 -7.54
C ALA A 4 21.34 0.13 -7.22
N VAL A 5 22.14 0.42 -8.25
CA VAL A 5 23.59 0.62 -8.14
C VAL A 5 23.91 2.08 -8.41
N PHE A 6 24.55 2.74 -7.45
CA PHE A 6 25.02 4.12 -7.57
C PHE A 6 26.54 4.15 -7.68
N LYS A 7 27.07 5.07 -8.49
CA LYS A 7 28.51 5.23 -8.73
C LYS A 7 29.29 5.66 -7.48
N SER A 8 28.61 6.32 -6.55
CA SER A 8 29.16 6.80 -5.29
C SER A 8 28.20 6.49 -4.14
N PRO A 9 28.65 6.48 -2.88
CA PRO A 9 27.77 6.46 -1.73
C PRO A 9 26.81 7.66 -1.77
N ILE A 10 25.54 7.41 -1.47
CA ILE A 10 24.50 8.44 -1.44
C ILE A 10 23.62 8.27 -0.20
N CYS A 11 23.06 9.37 0.28
CA CYS A 11 22.02 9.39 1.30
C CYS A 11 21.07 10.57 1.07
N ILE A 12 19.84 10.45 1.56
CA ILE A 12 18.87 11.55 1.65
C ILE A 12 18.76 11.91 3.13
N THR A 13 18.92 13.20 3.47
CA THR A 13 18.72 13.69 4.84
C THR A 13 17.48 14.59 4.89
N LEU A 14 16.47 14.16 5.64
CA LEU A 14 15.28 14.94 5.93
C LEU A 14 15.46 15.65 7.27
N LYS A 15 15.34 16.98 7.27
CA LYS A 15 15.49 17.79 8.49
C LYS A 15 14.12 18.19 9.03
N ILE A 16 13.84 17.81 10.28
CA ILE A 16 12.61 18.15 10.99
C ILE A 16 13.00 18.95 12.23
N GLY A 17 12.96 20.28 12.11
CA GLY A 17 13.45 21.19 13.15
C GLY A 17 14.94 20.97 13.44
N ARG A 18 15.25 20.44 14.64
CA ARG A 18 16.61 20.08 15.05
C ARG A 18 16.96 18.60 14.82
N LYS A 19 15.99 17.77 14.44
CA LYS A 19 16.18 16.34 14.20
C LYS A 19 16.48 16.09 12.71
N ASN A 20 17.31 15.09 12.44
CA ASN A 20 17.57 14.60 11.09
C ASN A 20 17.13 13.14 10.99
N ILE A 21 16.48 12.80 9.88
CA ILE A 21 16.22 11.42 9.45
C ILE A 21 17.12 11.18 8.25
N VAL A 22 17.95 10.13 8.32
CA VAL A 22 18.88 9.75 7.25
C VAL A 22 18.37 8.49 6.58
N ILE A 23 18.21 8.54 5.26
CA ILE A 23 17.87 7.40 4.41
C ILE A 23 19.11 7.07 3.59
N ASP A 24 19.73 5.92 3.86
CA ASP A 24 20.94 5.42 3.21
C ASP A 24 20.71 4.10 2.44
N ASN A 25 19.48 3.56 2.48
CA ASN A 25 19.10 2.39 1.71
C ASN A 25 19.01 2.73 0.22
N LYS A 26 19.92 2.18 -0.57
CA LYS A 26 20.03 2.44 -2.02
C LYS A 26 18.74 2.15 -2.79
N THR A 27 18.03 1.07 -2.46
CA THR A 27 16.77 0.73 -3.14
C THR A 27 15.69 1.74 -2.80
N ALA A 28 15.58 2.17 -1.54
CA ALA A 28 14.63 3.22 -1.13
C ALA A 28 14.92 4.55 -1.84
N ILE A 29 16.19 4.95 -1.91
CA ILE A 29 16.60 6.18 -2.60
C ILE A 29 16.28 6.10 -4.09
N ALA A 30 16.53 4.96 -4.74
CA ALA A 30 16.19 4.76 -6.15
C ALA A 30 14.67 4.80 -6.40
N SER A 31 13.88 4.21 -5.51
CA SER A 31 12.41 4.26 -5.59
C SER A 31 11.89 5.69 -5.44
N ILE A 32 12.44 6.47 -4.51
CA ILE A 32 12.10 7.89 -4.35
C ILE A 32 12.46 8.68 -5.62
N ALA A 33 13.68 8.49 -6.13
CA ALA A 33 14.13 9.17 -7.34
C ALA A 33 13.24 8.84 -8.56
N LYS A 34 12.86 7.57 -8.73
CA LYS A 34 11.94 7.14 -9.77
C LYS A 34 10.56 7.77 -9.61
N PHE A 35 10.01 7.77 -8.39
CA PHE A 35 8.72 8.40 -8.12
C PHE A 35 8.73 9.91 -8.45
N CYS A 36 9.82 10.61 -8.13
CA CYS A 36 9.99 12.01 -8.51
C CYS A 36 10.09 12.20 -10.03
N ALA A 37 10.84 11.34 -10.73
CA ALA A 37 10.99 11.43 -12.19
C ALA A 37 9.66 11.19 -12.92
N ASP A 38 8.95 10.12 -12.55
CA ASP A 38 7.64 9.76 -13.13
C ASP A 38 6.59 10.84 -12.80
N GLY A 39 6.63 11.39 -11.57
CA GLY A 39 5.72 12.46 -11.14
C GLY A 39 5.95 13.80 -11.85
N LEU A 40 7.20 14.14 -12.18
CA LEU A 40 7.57 15.42 -12.81
C LEU A 40 6.89 15.64 -14.16
N GLU A 41 6.59 14.57 -14.91
CA GLU A 41 5.86 14.65 -16.18
C GLU A 41 4.38 15.07 -16.00
N THR A 42 3.85 14.92 -14.78
CA THR A 42 2.42 15.16 -14.48
C THR A 42 2.17 16.38 -13.59
N VAL A 43 3.21 16.91 -12.96
CA VAL A 43 3.11 18.07 -12.07
C VAL A 43 3.41 19.33 -12.89
N ASN A 44 2.47 20.28 -12.92
CA ASN A 44 2.73 21.59 -13.50
C ASN A 44 3.87 22.26 -12.70
N SER A 45 4.94 22.69 -13.38
CA SER A 45 6.13 23.30 -12.77
C SER A 45 5.81 24.49 -11.86
N ASP A 46 4.72 25.20 -12.14
CA ASP A 46 4.28 26.34 -11.33
C ASP A 46 3.75 25.89 -9.95
N GLN A 47 3.21 24.68 -9.86
CA GLN A 47 2.70 24.09 -8.62
C GLN A 47 3.83 23.62 -7.68
N MET A 48 5.01 23.24 -8.19
CA MET A 48 6.12 22.80 -7.32
C MET A 48 6.58 23.87 -6.32
N ASN A 49 6.43 25.16 -6.67
CA ASN A 49 6.87 26.28 -5.84
C ASN A 49 5.72 26.99 -5.10
N THR A 50 4.47 26.73 -5.49
CA THR A 50 3.29 27.48 -5.00
C THR A 50 2.21 26.60 -4.37
N ALA A 51 2.23 25.29 -4.64
CA ALA A 51 1.28 24.38 -4.03
C ALA A 51 1.66 24.15 -2.57
N SER A 52 0.82 24.64 -1.67
CA SER A 52 0.76 24.09 -0.32
C SER A 52 0.17 22.70 -0.40
N VAL A 53 0.91 21.67 0.00
CA VAL A 53 0.31 20.39 0.33
C VAL A 53 -0.43 20.60 1.64
N ASP A 54 -1.76 20.68 1.59
CA ASP A 54 -2.57 20.71 2.80
C ASP A 54 -2.50 19.34 3.47
N LEU A 55 -1.54 19.22 4.39
CA LEU A 55 -1.40 18.05 5.25
C LEU A 55 -2.38 18.11 6.44
N SER A 56 -3.03 19.25 6.69
CA SER A 56 -3.86 19.48 7.89
C SER A 56 -5.15 18.64 7.93
N ASN A 57 -5.53 18.07 6.78
CA ASN A 57 -6.61 17.11 6.67
C ASN A 57 -6.03 15.73 6.31
N PRO A 58 -5.41 15.00 7.26
CA PRO A 58 -5.15 13.60 7.03
C PRO A 58 -6.51 12.96 6.81
N HIS A 59 -6.82 12.56 5.57
CA HIS A 59 -8.01 11.78 5.30
C HIS A 59 -7.87 10.47 6.08
N THR A 60 -8.39 10.44 7.30
CA THR A 60 -8.48 9.24 8.11
C THR A 60 -9.61 8.42 7.51
N GLU A 61 -9.24 7.57 6.57
CA GLU A 61 -10.12 6.53 6.06
C GLU A 61 -10.58 5.64 7.22
N SER A 62 -11.81 5.12 7.14
CA SER A 62 -12.32 4.23 8.18
C SER A 62 -11.51 2.93 8.27
N PHE A 63 -11.55 2.24 9.41
CA PHE A 63 -10.91 0.93 9.56
C PHE A 63 -11.38 -0.09 8.51
N SER A 64 -12.64 -0.01 8.06
CA SER A 64 -13.15 -0.84 6.97
C SER A 64 -12.46 -0.52 5.64
N VAL A 65 -12.21 0.75 5.33
CA VAL A 65 -11.44 1.12 4.14
C VAL A 65 -9.99 0.63 4.27
N PHE A 66 -9.39 0.75 5.45
CA PHE A 66 -8.05 0.23 5.68
C PHE A 66 -7.98 -1.30 5.49
N ALA A 67 -8.97 -2.03 6.01
CA ALA A 67 -9.13 -3.46 5.78
C ALA A 67 -9.24 -3.78 4.29
N TYR A 68 -9.97 -2.96 3.53
CA TYR A 68 -10.09 -3.11 2.08
C TYR A 68 -8.74 -2.91 1.37
N TYR A 69 -8.01 -1.84 1.69
CA TYR A 69 -6.68 -1.58 1.12
C TYR A 69 -5.69 -2.69 1.44
N PHE A 70 -5.63 -3.12 2.70
CA PHE A 70 -4.80 -4.24 3.12
C PHE A 70 -5.14 -5.52 2.35
N SER A 71 -6.44 -5.82 2.20
CA SER A 71 -6.90 -6.97 1.42
C SER A 71 -6.44 -6.88 -0.04
N GLN A 72 -6.57 -5.70 -0.68
CA GLN A 72 -6.13 -5.49 -2.06
C GLN A 72 -4.62 -5.65 -2.23
N MET A 73 -3.81 -5.24 -1.25
CA MET A 73 -2.35 -5.46 -1.27
C MET A 73 -2.02 -6.96 -1.29
N ILE A 74 -2.63 -7.75 -0.41
CA ILE A 74 -2.41 -9.20 -0.36
C ILE A 74 -2.92 -9.88 -1.62
N ILE A 75 -4.12 -9.52 -2.10
CA ILE A 75 -4.68 -10.05 -3.36
C ILE A 75 -3.74 -9.76 -4.53
N THR A 76 -3.22 -8.53 -4.61
CA THR A 76 -2.28 -8.11 -5.65
C THR A 76 -0.99 -8.94 -5.58
N ALA A 77 -0.41 -9.09 -4.38
CA ALA A 77 0.78 -9.91 -4.18
C ALA A 77 0.57 -11.37 -4.62
N LEU A 78 -0.55 -11.98 -4.24
CA LEU A 78 -0.90 -13.34 -4.66
C LEU A 78 -1.13 -13.45 -6.17
N ASN A 79 -1.70 -12.42 -6.79
CA ASN A 79 -1.93 -12.35 -8.24
C ASN A 79 -0.64 -12.19 -9.07
N TYR A 80 0.45 -11.73 -8.47
CA TYR A 80 1.78 -11.71 -9.09
C TYR A 80 2.47 -13.09 -9.08
N GLN A 81 2.02 -14.04 -8.25
CA GLN A 81 2.61 -15.37 -8.15
C GLN A 81 1.86 -16.36 -9.06
N GLU A 82 2.43 -16.70 -10.22
CA GLU A 82 1.81 -17.63 -11.19
C GLU A 82 1.47 -18.99 -10.56
N GLN A 83 2.37 -19.53 -9.74
CA GLN A 83 2.19 -20.81 -9.03
C GLN A 83 0.95 -20.83 -8.12
N VAL A 84 0.53 -19.66 -7.62
CA VAL A 84 -0.69 -19.53 -6.80
C VAL A 84 -1.91 -19.51 -7.71
N LYS A 85 -1.84 -18.76 -8.82
CA LYS A 85 -2.94 -18.65 -9.81
C LYS A 85 -3.27 -19.99 -10.45
N GLU A 86 -2.26 -20.78 -10.81
CA GLU A 86 -2.43 -22.11 -11.42
C GLU A 86 -3.19 -23.10 -10.53
N LYS A 87 -3.12 -22.92 -9.20
CA LYS A 87 -3.83 -23.77 -8.23
C LYS A 87 -5.30 -23.38 -8.05
N ARG A 88 -5.76 -22.27 -8.64
CA ARG A 88 -7.16 -21.82 -8.56
C ARG A 88 -8.04 -22.68 -9.47
N LYS A 89 -9.31 -22.80 -9.11
CA LYS A 89 -10.31 -23.38 -10.02
C LYS A 89 -10.39 -22.52 -11.30
N LYS A 90 -10.54 -23.17 -12.47
CA LYS A 90 -10.60 -22.49 -13.76
C LYS A 90 -11.68 -21.40 -13.74
N GLY A 91 -11.31 -20.18 -14.12
CA GLY A 91 -12.20 -19.01 -14.12
C GLY A 91 -12.39 -18.31 -12.76
N ALA A 92 -11.78 -18.80 -11.68
CA ALA A 92 -11.85 -18.15 -10.38
C ALA A 92 -10.76 -17.08 -10.21
N ASN A 93 -11.17 -15.89 -9.76
CA ASN A 93 -10.25 -14.80 -9.45
C ASN A 93 -9.47 -15.05 -8.15
N MET A 94 -10.01 -15.86 -7.24
CA MET A 94 -9.42 -16.15 -5.92
C MET A 94 -10.00 -17.47 -5.37
N SER A 95 -9.16 -18.30 -4.77
CA SER A 95 -9.56 -19.54 -4.08
C SER A 95 -10.05 -19.27 -2.65
N ASP A 96 -10.73 -20.25 -2.06
CA ASP A 96 -11.23 -20.13 -0.69
C ASP A 96 -10.10 -20.10 0.34
N LYS A 97 -8.98 -20.79 0.08
CA LYS A 97 -7.77 -20.74 0.93
C LYS A 97 -7.17 -19.33 0.96
N GLU A 98 -7.15 -18.65 -0.18
CA GLU A 98 -6.68 -17.26 -0.27
C GLU A 98 -7.60 -16.31 0.51
N LYS A 99 -8.92 -16.50 0.43
CA LYS A 99 -9.89 -15.72 1.23
C LYS A 99 -9.68 -15.95 2.72
N THR A 100 -9.55 -17.20 3.17
CA THR A 100 -9.26 -17.53 4.57
C THR A 100 -7.96 -16.91 5.04
N LEU A 101 -6.89 -16.97 4.22
CA LEU A 101 -5.61 -16.33 4.53
C LEU A 101 -5.79 -14.82 4.76
N ILE A 102 -6.48 -14.13 3.85
CA ILE A 102 -6.70 -12.68 3.96
C ILE A 102 -7.51 -12.35 5.23
N SER A 103 -8.59 -13.08 5.51
CA SER A 103 -9.39 -12.87 6.73
C SER A 103 -8.56 -13.08 8.00
N HIS A 104 -7.73 -14.12 8.05
CA HIS A 104 -6.84 -14.36 9.19
C HIS A 104 -5.78 -13.26 9.35
N LEU A 105 -5.22 -12.74 8.25
CA LEU A 105 -4.28 -11.63 8.30
C LEU A 105 -4.93 -10.33 8.78
N LEU A 106 -6.18 -10.06 8.38
CA LEU A 106 -6.95 -8.91 8.87
C LEU A 106 -7.17 -8.96 10.38
N TYR A 107 -7.46 -10.15 10.92
CA TYR A 107 -7.57 -10.36 12.36
C TYR A 107 -6.22 -10.28 13.07
N PHE A 108 -5.22 -10.97 12.55
CA PHE A 108 -3.86 -11.01 13.11
C PHE A 108 -3.23 -9.62 13.22
N THR A 109 -3.47 -8.75 12.23
CA THR A 109 -2.96 -7.37 12.22
C THR A 109 -3.72 -6.43 13.15
N GLY A 110 -4.85 -6.85 13.72
CA GLY A 110 -5.72 -6.02 14.55
C GLY A 110 -6.52 -4.96 13.77
N ILE A 111 -6.55 -5.07 12.43
CA ILE A 111 -7.36 -4.19 11.57
C ILE A 111 -8.85 -4.52 11.76
N VAL A 112 -9.16 -5.81 11.91
CA VAL A 112 -10.51 -6.30 12.19
C VAL A 112 -10.48 -7.16 13.45
N ASN A 113 -11.09 -6.68 14.53
CA ASN A 113 -11.02 -7.32 15.84
C ASN A 113 -12.18 -8.28 16.13
N ASN A 114 -12.94 -8.67 15.11
CA ASN A 114 -14.06 -9.59 15.26
C ASN A 114 -13.63 -11.01 14.91
N GLU A 115 -13.70 -11.93 15.87
CA GLU A 115 -13.35 -13.35 15.68
C GLU A 115 -14.20 -14.07 14.62
N SER A 116 -15.39 -13.56 14.28
CA SER A 116 -16.24 -14.16 13.24
C SER A 116 -15.53 -14.24 11.88
N VAL A 117 -14.55 -13.36 11.62
CA VAL A 117 -13.75 -13.39 10.39
C VAL A 117 -12.79 -14.59 10.31
N LEU A 118 -12.59 -15.31 11.42
CA LEU A 118 -11.79 -16.54 11.44
C LEU A 118 -12.61 -17.78 11.05
N VAL A 119 -13.94 -17.69 11.16
CA VAL A 119 -14.86 -18.81 10.89
C VAL A 119 -15.25 -18.84 9.42
N ASP A 120 -15.57 -17.69 8.85
CA ASP A 120 -15.90 -17.54 7.44
C ASP A 120 -15.27 -16.29 6.82
N TYR A 121 -15.43 -16.15 5.50
CA TYR A 121 -14.94 -15.02 4.72
C TYR A 121 -16.08 -14.14 4.16
N ASP A 122 -17.27 -14.15 4.77
CA ASP A 122 -18.40 -13.34 4.34
C ASP A 122 -18.20 -11.85 4.66
N TYR A 123 -17.50 -11.55 5.75
CA TYR A 123 -17.00 -10.20 6.00
C TYR A 123 -16.12 -9.73 4.84
N LEU A 124 -15.11 -10.52 4.44
CA LEU A 124 -14.21 -10.18 3.35
C LEU A 124 -14.95 -10.01 2.01
N LYS A 125 -15.92 -10.88 1.70
CA LYS A 125 -16.75 -10.72 0.49
C LYS A 125 -17.51 -9.41 0.49
N SER A 126 -18.16 -9.11 1.62
CA SER A 126 -18.96 -7.89 1.78
C SER A 126 -18.08 -6.65 1.65
N LEU A 127 -16.90 -6.69 2.28
CA LEU A 127 -15.89 -5.65 2.23
C LEU A 127 -15.40 -5.38 0.79
N LEU A 128 -14.99 -6.43 0.07
CA LEU A 128 -14.51 -6.31 -1.31
C LEU A 128 -15.62 -5.80 -2.24
N LYS A 129 -16.88 -6.22 -2.02
CA LYS A 129 -18.03 -5.74 -2.80
C LYS A 129 -18.34 -4.28 -2.52
N GLN A 130 -18.31 -3.87 -1.25
CA GLN A 130 -18.65 -2.52 -0.80
C GLN A 130 -17.70 -1.47 -1.39
N TYR A 131 -16.41 -1.79 -1.47
CA TYR A 131 -15.36 -0.84 -1.84
C TYR A 131 -14.74 -1.12 -3.22
N LYS A 132 -15.36 -1.96 -4.07
CA LYS A 132 -14.80 -2.37 -5.38
C LYS A 132 -14.41 -1.19 -6.30
N ASP A 133 -15.16 -0.10 -6.24
CA ASP A 133 -14.95 1.11 -7.05
C ASP A 133 -14.24 2.22 -6.25
N LYS A 134 -13.84 1.93 -5.01
CA LYS A 134 -13.12 2.89 -4.17
C LYS A 134 -11.70 3.03 -4.69
N ASP A 135 -11.45 4.24 -5.11
CA ASP A 135 -10.18 4.70 -5.61
C ASP A 135 -9.14 4.82 -4.50
N ILE A 136 -8.02 4.11 -4.68
CA ILE A 136 -6.92 4.01 -3.71
C ILE A 136 -5.89 5.10 -4.02
N ARG A 137 -6.28 6.37 -3.87
CA ARG A 137 -5.39 7.55 -4.07
C ARG A 137 -5.03 8.28 -2.78
N SER A 138 -5.58 7.89 -1.62
CA SER A 138 -5.32 8.57 -0.35
C SER A 138 -3.94 8.22 0.25
N MET A 139 -3.16 9.25 0.58
CA MET A 139 -1.94 9.12 1.40
C MET A 139 -2.31 8.54 2.77
N ASN A 140 -1.59 7.50 3.19
CA ASN A 140 -1.88 6.83 4.44
C ASN A 140 -1.49 7.70 5.64
N ALA A 141 -2.39 7.82 6.63
CA ALA A 141 -2.19 8.67 7.82
C ALA A 141 -1.10 8.17 8.78
N PHE A 142 -0.52 6.98 8.55
CA PHE A 142 0.59 6.44 9.37
C PHE A 142 1.92 7.20 9.20
N TYR A 143 2.02 8.12 8.24
CA TYR A 143 3.23 8.93 8.02
C TYR A 143 3.15 10.33 8.63
N TYR A 144 2.19 10.55 9.55
CA TYR A 144 2.06 11.78 10.32
C TYR A 144 2.78 11.70 11.68
#